data_AF-A0A0D2NF92-F1
#
_entry.id   AF-A0A0D2NF92-F1
#
_cell.length_a   1.000
_cell.length_b   1.000
_cell.length_c   1.000
_cell.angle_alpha   90.00
_cell.angle_beta   90.00
_cell.angle_gamma   90.00
#
_symmetry.space_group_name_H-M   'P 1'
#
loop_
_entity.id
_entity.type
_entity.pdbx_description
1 polymer ?
#
loop_
_entity_poly.entity_id
_entity_poly.type
_entity_poly.pdbx_seq_one_letter_code
_entity_poly.pdbx_strand_id
1 'polypeptide(L)'
;SSDSYVGSSPPKSEGRTIYYHVADENGEVDDEAVEGYSFSFKGNGVDELTHKLKEETGLEDVVVCTRSPLNGKLFPLRLQLPPNNSDMHVVVVPLASKVGRNFAKQGINM
;
A
#
# COMPACT_ATOMS: atom_id res chain seq x y z
N SER A 1 -46.32 8.88 21.00
CA SER A 1 -45.52 7.65 21.01
C SER A 1 -45.49 7.06 19.63
N SER A 2 -44.31 7.01 19.02
CA SER A 2 -44.03 6.24 17.80
C SER A 2 -42.51 6.15 17.65
N ASP A 3 -41.93 5.14 18.29
CA ASP A 3 -40.54 4.73 18.08
C ASP A 3 -40.49 3.89 16.81
N SER A 4 -39.84 4.39 15.77
CA SER A 4 -39.34 3.55 14.69
C SER A 4 -37.84 3.36 14.91
N TYR A 5 -37.48 2.26 15.57
CA TYR A 5 -36.13 1.77 15.72
C TYR A 5 -35.60 1.41 14.33
N VAL A 6 -34.91 2.35 13.69
CA VAL A 6 -34.14 2.08 12.48
C VAL A 6 -32.99 1.19 12.91
N GLY A 7 -33.10 -0.11 12.63
CA GLY A 7 -32.02 -1.07 12.84
C GLY A 7 -30.82 -0.65 12.00
N SER A 8 -29.92 0.12 12.59
CA SER A 8 -28.62 0.41 11.99
C SER A 8 -27.89 -0.92 11.88
N SER A 9 -27.67 -1.36 10.64
CA SER A 9 -26.72 -2.44 10.37
C SER A 9 -25.40 -2.09 11.06
N PRO A 10 -24.65 -3.07 11.62
CA PRO A 10 -23.34 -2.80 12.20
C PRO A 10 -22.52 -2.00 11.18
N PRO A 11 -21.80 -0.95 11.61
CA PRO A 11 -20.99 -0.16 10.68
C PRO A 11 -20.07 -1.13 9.92
N LYS A 12 -20.18 -1.11 8.59
CA LYS A 12 -19.29 -1.89 7.72
C LYS A 12 -17.87 -1.45 8.09
N SER A 13 -17.06 -2.34 8.65
CA SER A 13 -15.67 -2.02 8.98
C SER A 13 -15.00 -1.41 7.75
N GLU A 14 -14.42 -0.21 7.88
CA GLU A 14 -13.81 0.51 6.75
C GLU A 14 -12.53 -0.18 6.25
N GLY A 15 -11.98 -1.11 7.03
CA GLY A 15 -10.73 -1.82 6.73
C GLY A 15 -9.56 -1.20 7.48
N ARG A 16 -8.35 -1.32 6.93
CA ARG A 16 -7.16 -0.59 7.37
C ARG A 16 -6.93 0.65 6.51
N THR A 17 -6.26 1.67 7.03
CA THR A 17 -5.77 2.77 6.19
C THR A 17 -4.41 2.40 5.58
N ILE A 18 -4.29 2.54 4.27
CA ILE A 18 -3.00 2.43 3.57
C ILE A 18 -2.52 3.85 3.30
N TYR A 19 -1.37 4.21 3.84
CA TYR A 19 -0.62 5.40 3.49
C TYR A 19 0.45 5.01 2.48
N TYR A 20 0.54 5.73 1.36
CA TYR A 20 1.49 5.41 0.31
C TYR A 20 2.20 6.63 -0.27
N HIS A 21 3.43 6.38 -0.71
CA HIS A 21 4.23 7.30 -1.51
C HIS A 21 4.70 6.59 -2.77
N VAL A 22 4.79 7.31 -3.87
CA VAL A 22 5.38 6.80 -5.11
C VAL A 22 6.86 7.17 -5.12
N ALA A 23 7.72 6.18 -5.28
CA ALA A 23 9.15 6.39 -5.39
C ALA A 23 9.50 7.05 -6.73
N ASP A 24 10.54 7.88 -6.73
CA ASP A 24 11.04 8.52 -7.94
C ASP A 24 11.74 7.52 -8.89
N GLU A 25 12.32 8.03 -9.98
CA GLU A 25 13.06 7.22 -10.96
C GLU A 25 14.28 6.49 -10.37
N ASN A 26 14.87 7.05 -9.30
CA ASN A 26 15.99 6.46 -8.58
C ASN A 26 15.49 5.43 -7.55
N GLY A 27 14.21 5.43 -7.22
CA GLY A 27 13.59 4.62 -6.19
C GLY A 27 13.72 5.23 -4.79
N GLU A 28 14.05 6.51 -4.72
CA GLU A 28 14.08 7.28 -3.48
C GLU A 28 12.67 7.81 -3.17
N VAL A 29 12.37 7.95 -1.89
CA VAL A 29 11.12 8.51 -1.41
C VAL A 29 11.45 9.82 -0.72
N ASP A 30 10.82 10.90 -1.18
CA ASP A 30 10.92 12.17 -0.48
C ASP A 30 10.17 12.08 0.85
N ASP A 31 10.94 12.03 1.94
CA ASP A 31 10.42 12.00 3.31
C ASP A 31 9.80 13.32 3.76
N GLU A 32 10.05 14.40 3.01
CA GLU A 32 9.53 15.73 3.30
C GLU A 32 8.20 16.01 2.59
N ALA A 33 7.68 15.10 1.77
CA ALA A 33 6.34 15.20 1.21
C ALA A 33 5.29 14.98 2.32
N VAL A 34 4.89 16.09 2.95
CA VAL A 34 4.04 16.19 4.14
C VAL A 34 2.66 15.50 4.00
N GLU A 35 2.19 15.24 2.79
CA GLU A 35 0.92 14.54 2.54
C GLU A 35 1.13 13.30 1.66
N GLY A 36 1.46 12.17 2.29
CA GLY A 36 1.31 10.87 1.64
C GLY A 36 -0.15 10.62 1.27
N TYR A 37 -0.39 10.04 0.09
CA TYR A 37 -1.74 9.65 -0.31
C TYR A 37 -2.26 8.53 0.59
N SER A 38 -3.58 8.43 0.75
CA SER A 38 -4.16 7.33 1.55
C SER A 38 -5.51 6.84 1.05
N PHE A 39 -5.81 5.58 1.35
CA PHE A 39 -7.12 4.98 1.11
C PHE A 39 -7.44 3.88 2.12
N SER A 40 -8.72 3.59 2.31
CA SER A 40 -9.17 2.44 3.11
C SER A 40 -9.09 1.14 2.30
N PHE A 41 -8.59 0.06 2.92
CA PHE A 41 -8.38 -1.24 2.30
C PHE A 41 -8.90 -2.37 3.19
N LYS A 42 -9.75 -3.24 2.63
CA LYS A 42 -10.37 -4.35 3.36
C LYS A 42 -9.74 -5.72 3.08
N GLY A 43 -8.88 -5.81 2.07
CA GLY A 43 -8.19 -7.04 1.69
C GLY A 43 -7.06 -7.40 2.66
N ASN A 44 -6.52 -8.60 2.47
CA ASN A 44 -5.35 -9.10 3.19
C ASN A 44 -4.23 -9.60 2.26
N GLY A 45 -4.50 -9.68 0.95
CA GLY A 45 -3.53 -10.09 -0.06
C GLY A 45 -2.65 -8.94 -0.52
N VAL A 46 -1.38 -9.26 -0.81
CA VAL A 46 -0.47 -8.30 -1.46
C VAL A 46 -0.91 -8.03 -2.89
N ASP A 47 -1.42 -9.04 -3.61
CA ASP A 47 -1.87 -8.89 -4.99
C ASP A 47 -3.07 -7.94 -5.10
N GLU A 48 -4.05 -8.08 -4.20
CA GLU A 48 -5.21 -7.18 -4.11
C GLU A 48 -4.77 -5.75 -3.78
N LEU A 49 -3.83 -5.58 -2.84
CA LEU A 49 -3.27 -4.29 -2.49
C LEU A 49 -2.53 -3.67 -3.68
N THR A 50 -1.75 -4.47 -4.38
CA THR A 50 -0.96 -4.06 -5.55
C THR A 50 -1.88 -3.63 -6.68
N HIS A 51 -2.94 -4.39 -6.97
CA HIS A 51 -3.95 -4.01 -7.97
C HIS A 51 -4.59 -2.66 -7.64
N LYS A 52 -5.01 -2.48 -6.39
CA LYS A 52 -5.60 -1.20 -5.96
C LYS A 52 -4.61 -0.04 -6.07
N LEU A 53 -3.34 -0.25 -5.72
CA LEU A 53 -2.31 0.80 -5.89
C LEU A 53 -2.05 1.14 -7.35
N LYS A 54 -2.12 0.18 -8.27
CA LYS A 54 -2.05 0.44 -9.72
C LYS A 54 -3.22 1.32 -10.17
N GLU A 55 -4.44 1.05 -9.70
CA GLU A 55 -5.62 1.87 -9.99
C GLU A 55 -5.50 3.31 -9.45
N GLU A 56 -5.09 3.46 -8.18
CA GLU A 56 -4.98 4.77 -7.52
C GLU A 56 -3.85 5.63 -8.12
N THR A 57 -2.75 5.01 -8.56
CA THR A 57 -1.58 5.72 -9.11
C THR A 57 -1.58 5.84 -10.64
N GLY A 58 -2.38 5.05 -11.34
CA GLY A 58 -2.35 4.95 -12.81
C GLY A 58 -1.08 4.27 -13.36
N LEU A 59 -0.29 3.61 -12.52
CA LEU A 59 0.94 2.91 -12.93
C LEU A 59 0.64 1.49 -13.38
N GLU A 60 1.21 1.08 -14.52
CA GLU A 60 0.99 -0.26 -15.06
C GLU A 60 1.62 -1.35 -14.20
N ASP A 61 2.86 -1.14 -13.76
CA ASP A 61 3.71 -2.18 -13.19
C ASP A 61 4.53 -1.63 -12.01
N VAL A 62 4.24 -2.14 -10.82
CA VAL A 62 4.78 -1.64 -9.55
C VAL A 62 5.17 -2.78 -8.61
N VAL A 63 6.13 -2.50 -7.73
CA VAL A 63 6.42 -3.30 -6.54
C VAL A 63 5.98 -2.50 -5.32
N VAL A 64 5.19 -3.13 -4.45
CA VAL A 64 4.79 -2.54 -3.18
C VAL A 64 5.82 -2.91 -2.11
N CYS A 65 6.44 -1.90 -1.50
CA CYS A 65 7.48 -2.07 -0.51
C CYS A 65 7.05 -1.50 0.85
N THR A 66 7.63 -2.02 1.93
CA THR A 66 7.70 -1.30 3.21
C THR A 66 9.09 -0.68 3.34
N ARG A 67 9.14 0.44 4.06
CA ARG A 67 10.42 1.05 4.43
C ARG A 67 10.82 0.61 5.83
N SER A 68 12.02 0.07 5.97
CA SER A 68 12.56 -0.26 7.28
C SER A 68 12.85 1.00 8.08
N PRO A 69 12.29 1.13 9.30
CA PRO A 69 12.55 2.29 10.15
C PRO A 69 14.01 2.33 10.65
N LEU A 70 14.74 1.21 10.57
CA LEU A 70 16.11 1.10 11.07
C LEU A 70 17.15 1.71 10.12
N ASN A 71 16.88 1.71 8.82
CA ASN A 71 17.89 2.07 7.81
C ASN A 71 17.32 2.66 6.51
N GLY A 72 16.02 2.93 6.46
CA GLY A 72 15.37 3.49 5.27
C GLY A 72 15.30 2.54 4.06
N LYS A 73 15.80 1.30 4.16
CA LYS A 73 15.79 0.37 3.02
C LYS A 73 14.38 -0.08 2.69
N LEU A 74 14.10 -0.19 1.39
CA LEU A 74 12.85 -0.73 0.87
C LEU A 74 12.89 -2.25 0.82
N PHE A 75 11.83 -2.87 1.33
CA PHE A 75 11.63 -4.31 1.32
C PHE A 75 10.31 -4.64 0.63
N PRO A 76 10.32 -5.38 -0.49
CA PRO A 76 9.09 -5.79 -1.16
C PRO A 76 8.17 -6.60 -0.24
N LEU A 77 6.88 -6.27 -0.24
CA LEU A 77 5.86 -7.08 0.40
C LEU A 77 5.72 -8.41 -0.34
N ARG A 78 5.71 -9.51 0.41
CA ARG A 78 5.58 -10.88 -0.12
C ARG A 78 4.59 -11.74 0.66
N LEU A 79 4.41 -11.41 1.94
CA LEU A 79 3.49 -12.11 2.83
C LEU A 79 2.17 -11.37 2.91
N GLN A 80 1.11 -12.10 3.25
CA GLN A 80 -0.18 -11.49 3.54
C GLN A 80 -0.05 -10.36 4.57
N LEU A 81 -0.91 -9.36 4.42
CA LEU A 81 -0.93 -8.21 5.29
C LEU A 81 -1.33 -8.63 6.72
N PRO A 82 -0.80 -7.95 7.77
CA PRO A 82 -1.14 -8.28 9.16
C PRO A 82 -2.65 -8.33 9.39
N PRO A 83 -3.20 -9.33 10.11
CA PRO A 83 -4.65 -9.55 10.22
C PRO A 83 -5.37 -8.55 11.15
N ASN A 84 -4.64 -7.75 11.90
CA ASN A 84 -5.16 -6.81 12.91
C ASN A 84 -5.78 -5.53 12.33
N ASN A 85 -5.88 -5.40 10.99
CA ASN A 85 -6.30 -4.17 10.29
C ASN A 85 -5.58 -2.91 10.75
N SER A 86 -4.33 -3.04 11.25
CA SER A 86 -3.54 -1.86 11.56
C SER A 86 -3.23 -1.08 10.28
N ASP A 87 -3.17 0.23 10.42
CA ASP A 87 -2.71 1.10 9.34
C ASP A 87 -1.32 0.71 8.87
N MET A 88 -1.04 0.96 7.60
CA MET A 88 0.22 0.57 6.97
C MET A 88 0.78 1.70 6.12
N HIS A 89 2.09 1.89 6.21
CA HIS A 89 2.85 2.76 5.31
C HIS A 89 3.57 1.91 4.28
N VAL A 90 3.33 2.21 3.02
CA VAL A 90 3.95 1.50 1.89
C VAL A 90 4.58 2.49 0.91
N VAL A 91 5.49 1.97 0.09
CA VAL A 91 6.13 2.69 -0.99
C VAL A 91 5.81 1.96 -2.28
N VAL A 92 5.23 2.67 -3.24
CA VAL A 92 4.96 2.18 -4.59
C VAL A 92 6.20 2.46 -5.42
N VAL A 93 6.87 1.40 -5.86
CA VAL A 93 8.08 1.50 -6.70
C VAL A 93 7.71 1.12 -8.13
N PRO A 94 7.69 2.05 -9.09
CA PRO A 94 7.49 1.72 -10.49
C PRO A 94 8.57 0.73 -10.96
N LEU A 95 8.20 -0.32 -11.67
CA LEU A 95 9.15 -1.33 -12.13
C LEU A 95 10.18 -0.79 -13.14
N ALA A 96 9.83 0.29 -13.84
CA ALA A 96 10.74 1.03 -14.72
C ALA A 96 11.84 1.79 -13.95
N SER A 97 11.66 2.07 -12.66
CA SER A 97 12.67 2.77 -11.83
C SER A 97 13.95 1.95 -11.70
N LYS A 98 15.05 2.59 -11.29
CA LYS A 98 16.33 1.90 -11.04
C LYS A 98 16.18 0.81 -9.98
N VAL A 99 15.47 1.09 -8.88
CA VAL A 99 15.22 0.13 -7.80
C VAL A 99 14.28 -0.98 -8.24
N GLY A 100 13.19 -0.66 -8.95
CA GLY A 100 12.26 -1.64 -9.49
C GLY A 100 12.95 -2.67 -10.39
N ARG A 101 13.83 -2.21 -11.29
CA ARG A 101 14.65 -3.08 -12.14
C ARG A 101 15.61 -3.98 -11.34
N ASN A 102 16.11 -3.53 -10.20
CA ASN A 102 16.95 -4.37 -9.33
C ASN A 102 16.14 -5.48 -8.67
N PHE A 103 14.90 -5.21 -8.25
CA PHE A 103 14.00 -6.24 -7.73
C PHE A 103 13.67 -7.29 -8.79
N ALA A 104 13.37 -6.86 -10.03
CA ALA A 104 13.11 -7.77 -11.15
C ALA A 104 14.30 -8.73 -11.40
N LYS A 105 15.54 -8.22 -11.36
CA LYS A 105 16.77 -9.02 -11.55
C LYS A 105 17.03 -10.03 -10.44
N GLN A 106 16.50 -9.81 -9.24
CA GLN A 106 16.68 -10.69 -8.09
C GLN A 106 15.70 -11.88 -8.08
N GLY A 107 14.90 -12.06 -9.15
CA GLY A 107 13.90 -13.12 -9.21
C GLY A 107 12.77 -12.91 -8.20
N ILE A 108 12.51 -11.66 -7.83
CA ILE A 108 11.32 -11.31 -7.05
C ILE A 108 10.17 -11.42 -8.05
N ASN A 109 9.58 -12.61 -8.15
CA ASN A 109 8.38 -12.84 -8.95
C ASN A 109 7.34 -11.80 -8.51
N MET A 110 6.92 -11.01 -9.49
CA MET A 110 5.85 -10.04 -9.40
C MET A 110 4.50 -10.73 -9.55
#